data_AF-A0A3M8DEG6-F1
#
_entry.id   AF-A0A3M8DEG6-F1
#
_cell.length_a   1.000
_cell.length_b   1.000
_cell.length_c   1.000
_cell.angle_alpha   90.00
_cell.angle_beta   90.00
_cell.angle_gamma   90.00
#
_symmetry.space_group_name_H-M   'P 1'
#
loop_
_entity.id
_entity.type
_entity.pdbx_description
1 polymer ?
#
loop_
_entity_poly.entity_id
_entity_poly.type
_entity_poly.pdbx_seq_one_letter_code
_entity_poly.pdbx_strand_id
1 'polypeptide(L)'
;MRHASIQVRGLMTKEEMDRYNAMMEVGAYLEEQGRHDLAWHVQHEVDILILPAIERLKEKGRERDRENLRYMIDNGLLDDDDDE
;
A
#
# COMPACT_ATOMS: atom_id res chain seq x y z
N MET A 1 -6.14 -3.29 -16.21
CA MET A 1 -5.14 -3.44 -15.13
C MET A 1 -5.68 -2.75 -13.89
N ARG A 2 -5.51 -3.33 -12.71
CA ARG A 2 -5.96 -2.75 -11.43
C ARG A 2 -4.80 -2.02 -10.76
N HIS A 3 -4.99 -0.72 -10.56
CA HIS A 3 -3.98 0.09 -9.89
C HIS A 3 -3.99 -0.13 -8.38
N ALA A 4 -2.80 -0.08 -7.77
CA ALA A 4 -2.67 0.08 -6.33
C ALA A 4 -3.24 1.45 -5.89
N SER A 5 -3.68 1.53 -4.62
CA SER A 5 -4.19 2.79 -4.08
C SER A 5 -3.12 3.89 -4.09
N ILE A 6 -3.56 5.15 -4.13
CA ILE A 6 -2.66 6.31 -4.12
C ILE A 6 -1.76 6.29 -2.88
N GLN A 7 -2.28 5.85 -1.73
CA GLN A 7 -1.52 5.74 -0.47
C GLN A 7 -0.37 4.75 -0.57
N VAL A 8 -0.61 3.58 -1.17
CA VAL A 8 0.44 2.56 -1.38
C VAL A 8 1.48 3.08 -2.36
N ARG A 9 1.05 3.67 -3.48
CA ARG A 9 1.94 4.27 -4.48
C ARG A 9 2.81 5.38 -3.87
N GLY A 10 2.26 6.20 -2.98
CA GLY A 10 3.01 7.26 -2.29
C GLY A 10 4.09 6.77 -1.32
N LEU A 11 4.15 5.46 -1.06
CA LEU A 11 5.15 4.83 -0.18
C LEU A 11 6.09 3.87 -0.93
N MET A 12 6.01 3.82 -2.25
CA MET A 12 6.99 3.10 -3.07
C MET A 12 8.32 3.85 -3.11
N THR A 13 9.42 3.11 -3.19
CA THR A 13 10.70 3.69 -3.57
C THR A 13 10.65 4.12 -5.04
N LYS A 14 11.62 4.92 -5.46
CA LYS A 14 11.74 5.32 -6.87
C LYS A 14 11.81 4.09 -7.79
N GLU A 15 12.66 3.12 -7.45
CA GLU A 15 12.84 1.91 -8.25
C GLU A 15 11.56 1.06 -8.33
N GLU A 16 10.86 0.88 -7.20
CA GLU A 16 9.58 0.17 -7.17
C GLU A 16 8.51 0.88 -8.03
N MET A 17 8.45 2.22 -7.96
CA MET A 17 7.52 3.03 -8.75
C MET A 17 7.82 2.92 -10.26
N ASP A 18 9.10 2.99 -10.64
CA ASP A 18 9.53 2.86 -12.03
C ASP A 18 9.15 1.48 -12.58
N ARG A 19 9.41 0.40 -11.82
CA ARG A 19 8.98 -0.96 -12.18
C ARG A 19 7.46 -1.09 -12.25
N TYR A 20 6.74 -0.55 -11.26
CA TYR A 20 5.28 -0.57 -11.23
C TYR A 20 4.71 0.09 -12.48
N ASN A 21 5.18 1.28 -12.84
CA ASN A 21 4.69 2.00 -14.02
C ASN A 21 4.96 1.23 -15.32
N ALA A 22 6.15 0.65 -15.48
CA ALA A 22 6.49 -0.16 -16.64
C ALA A 22 5.57 -1.41 -16.77
N MET A 23 5.30 -2.10 -15.65
CA MET A 23 4.40 -3.25 -15.65
C MET A 23 2.95 -2.85 -15.92
N MET A 24 2.50 -1.70 -15.43
CA MET A 24 1.17 -1.18 -15.74
C MET A 24 1.01 -0.87 -17.23
N GLU A 25 2.04 -0.29 -17.86
CA GLU A 25 2.07 -0.04 -19.30
C GLU A 25 2.00 -1.34 -20.12
N VAL A 26 2.85 -2.32 -19.79
CA VAL A 26 2.84 -3.63 -20.45
C VAL A 26 1.50 -4.34 -20.29
N GLY A 27 0.94 -4.33 -19.09
CA GLY A 27 -0.36 -4.94 -18.81
C GLY A 27 -1.51 -4.26 -19.57
N ALA A 28 -1.51 -2.93 -19.63
CA ALA A 28 -2.49 -2.17 -20.40
C ALA A 28 -2.40 -2.49 -21.90
N TYR A 29 -1.18 -2.54 -22.45
CA TYR A 29 -0.96 -2.95 -23.83
C TYR A 29 -1.52 -4.34 -24.10
N LEU A 30 -1.27 -5.32 -23.22
CA LEU A 30 -1.81 -6.69 -23.38
C LEU A 30 -3.35 -6.72 -23.36
N GLU A 31 -3.98 -5.94 -22.49
CA GLU A 31 -5.45 -5.81 -22.46
C GLU A 31 -5.99 -5.18 -23.74
N GLU A 32 -5.33 -4.15 -24.30
CA GLU A 32 -5.69 -3.56 -25.59
C GLU A 32 -5.59 -4.56 -26.75
N GLN A 33 -4.64 -5.50 -26.68
CA GLN A 33 -4.52 -6.60 -27.64
C GLN A 33 -5.50 -7.75 -27.38
N GLY A 34 -6.39 -7.65 -26.40
CA GLY A 34 -7.33 -8.71 -26.01
C GLY A 34 -6.66 -9.92 -25.34
N ARG A 35 -5.40 -9.80 -24.91
CA ARG A 35 -4.59 -10.87 -24.28
C ARG A 35 -4.72 -10.86 -22.77
N HIS A 36 -5.95 -11.01 -22.29
CA HIS A 36 -6.27 -11.01 -20.86
C HIS A 36 -5.60 -12.17 -20.10
N ASP A 37 -5.36 -13.29 -20.78
CA ASP A 37 -4.60 -14.43 -20.27
C ASP A 37 -3.18 -14.02 -19.82
N LEU A 38 -2.51 -13.19 -20.63
CA LEU A 38 -1.18 -12.69 -20.33
C LEU A 38 -1.20 -11.50 -19.36
N ALA A 39 -2.15 -10.58 -19.52
CA ALA A 39 -2.31 -9.45 -18.62
C ALA A 39 -2.53 -9.89 -17.16
N TRP A 40 -3.19 -11.04 -16.95
CA TRP A 40 -3.37 -11.63 -15.62
C TRP A 40 -2.04 -11.92 -14.91
N HIS A 41 -1.06 -12.47 -15.61
CA HIS A 41 0.27 -12.73 -15.03
C HIS A 41 1.00 -11.43 -14.70
N VAL A 42 0.90 -10.41 -15.55
CA VAL A 42 1.46 -9.08 -15.27
C VAL A 42 0.81 -8.48 -14.03
N GLN A 43 -0.52 -8.58 -13.89
CA GLN A 43 -1.22 -8.11 -12.71
C GLN A 43 -0.77 -8.84 -11.44
N HIS A 44 -0.55 -10.15 -11.50
CA HIS A 44 -0.07 -10.93 -10.35
C HIS A 44 1.30 -10.45 -9.85
N GLU A 45 2.22 -10.19 -10.77
CA GLU A 45 3.53 -9.65 -10.43
C GLU A 45 3.46 -8.22 -9.89
N VAL A 46 2.53 -7.38 -10.40
CA VAL A 46 2.23 -6.07 -9.80
C VAL A 46 1.73 -6.23 -8.36
N ASP A 47 0.82 -7.18 -8.11
CA ASP A 47 0.25 -7.43 -6.78
C ASP A 47 1.35 -7.85 -5.78
N ILE A 48 2.39 -8.58 -6.22
CA ILE A 48 3.57 -8.92 -5.40
C ILE A 48 4.48 -7.71 -5.20
N LEU A 49 4.78 -6.98 -6.28
CA LEU A 49 5.68 -5.82 -6.26
C LEU A 49 5.24 -4.76 -5.24
N ILE A 50 3.93 -4.58 -5.03
CA ILE A 50 3.40 -3.56 -4.13
C ILE A 50 3.42 -3.96 -2.65
N LEU A 51 3.69 -5.23 -2.30
CA LEU A 51 3.65 -5.73 -0.92
C LEU A 51 4.55 -4.94 0.04
N PRO A 52 5.82 -4.58 -0.30
CA PRO A 52 6.66 -3.80 0.60
C PRO A 52 6.07 -2.41 0.92
N ALA A 53 5.45 -1.76 -0.05
CA ALA A 53 4.80 -0.46 0.16
C ALA A 53 3.53 -0.58 1.03
N ILE A 54 2.78 -1.68 0.92
CA ILE A 54 1.67 -2.00 1.82
C ILE A 54 2.17 -2.17 3.26
N GLU A 55 3.28 -2.88 3.46
CA GLU A 55 3.86 -3.04 4.81
C GLU A 55 4.33 -1.71 5.41
N ARG A 56 4.97 -0.85 4.59
CA ARG A 56 5.30 0.53 5.01
C ARG A 56 4.06 1.35 5.36
N LEU A 57 2.94 1.17 4.66
CA LEU A 57 1.68 1.84 4.97
C LEU A 57 1.12 1.39 6.32
N LYS A 58 1.12 0.08 6.58
CA LYS A 58 0.66 -0.49 7.86
C LYS A 58 1.53 0.00 9.02
N GLU A 59 2.84 0.08 8.83
CA GLU A 59 3.77 0.56 9.85
C GLU A 59 3.51 2.02 10.22
N LYS A 60 3.32 2.91 9.24
CA LYS A 60 2.90 4.30 9.49
C LYS A 60 1.57 4.40 10.21
N GLY A 61 0.63 3.47 9.97
CA GLY A 61 -0.61 3.37 10.73
C GLY A 61 -0.34 3.07 12.21
N ARG A 62 0.41 2.00 12.49
CA ARG A 62 0.77 1.60 13.86
C ARG A 62 1.59 2.65 14.61
N GLU A 63 2.44 3.40 13.92
CA GLU A 63 3.19 4.52 14.52
C GLU A 63 2.25 5.63 14.97
N ARG A 64 1.33 6.05 14.10
CA ARG A 64 0.32 7.05 14.42
C ARG A 64 -0.56 6.63 15.60
N ASP A 65 -0.97 5.36 15.64
CA ASP A 65 -1.77 4.84 16.75
C ASP A 65 -1.00 4.89 18.07
N ARG A 66 0.30 4.56 18.06
CA ARG A 66 1.18 4.67 19.24
C ARG A 66 1.37 6.12 19.68
N GLU A 67 1.56 7.04 18.74
CA GLU A 67 1.67 8.48 19.03
C GLU A 67 0.38 9.04 19.62
N ASN A 68 -0.77 8.67 19.06
CA ASN A 68 -2.07 9.04 19.59
C ASN A 68 -2.27 8.52 21.01
N LEU A 69 -1.98 7.24 21.25
CA LEU A 69 -2.06 6.65 22.59
C LEU A 69 -1.16 7.40 23.57
N ARG A 70 0.09 7.68 23.18
CA ARG A 70 1.03 8.44 24.00
C ARG A 70 0.52 9.84 24.33
N TYR A 71 -0.01 10.54 23.33
CA TYR A 71 -0.61 11.86 23.52
C TYR A 71 -1.79 11.81 24.49
N MET A 72 -2.66 10.81 24.38
CA MET A 72 -3.81 10.66 25.27
C MET A 72 -3.37 10.39 26.72
N ILE A 73 -2.38 9.52 26.94
CA ILE A 73 -1.80 9.27 28.27
C ILE A 73 -1.19 10.55 28.83
N ASP A 74 -0.35 11.23 28.06
CA ASP A 74 0.39 12.42 28.51
C ASP A 74 -0.54 13.61 28.85
N ASN A 75 -1.77 13.63 28.31
CA ASN A 75 -2.77 14.67 28.56
C ASN A 75 -3.93 14.21 29.47
N GLY A 76 -3.85 13.02 30.07
CA GLY A 76 -4.91 12.49 30.94
C GLY A 76 -6.26 12.33 30.24
N LEU A 77 -6.24 12.05 28.93
CA LEU A 77 -7.43 11.82 28.10
C LEU A 77 -7.84 10.34 28.05
N LEU A 78 -7.08 9.48 28.73
CA LEU A 78 -7.42 8.10 29.05
C LEU A 78 -7.53 8.03 30.57
N ASP A 79 -8.75 7.85 31.08
CA ASP A 79 -8.96 7.48 32.48
C ASP A 79 -8.61 5.99 32.65
N ASP A 80 -7.98 5.62 33.77
CA ASP A 80 -7.60 4.24 34.13
C ASP A 80 -8.83 3.31 34.35
N ASP A 81 -10.06 3.80 34.20
CA ASP A 81 -11.31 3.14 34.64
C ASP A 81 -12.16 2.53 33.49
N ASP A 82 -11.72 2.54 32.23
CA ASP A 82 -12.46 1.90 31.12
C ASP A 82 -12.16 0.38 30.96
N ASP A 83 -11.47 -0.23 31.93
CA ASP A 83 -11.12 -1.66 32.00
C ASP A 83 -11.95 -2.46 33.06
N GLU A 84 -13.24 -2.15 33.26
CA GLU A 84 -14.19 -3.00 34.04
C GLU A 84 -15.34 -3.60 33.19
#